data_AF-A0ABD0V9L8-F1
#
_entry.id   AF-A0ABD0V9L8-F1
#
_cell.length_a   1.000
_cell.length_b   1.000
_cell.length_c   1.000
_cell.angle_alpha   90.00
_cell.angle_beta   90.00
_cell.angle_gamma   90.00
#
_symmetry.space_group_name_H-M   'P 1'
#
loop_
_entity.id
_entity.type
_entity.pdbx_description
1 polymer ?
#
loop_
_entity_poly.entity_id
_entity_poly.type
_entity_poly.pdbx_seq_one_letter_code
_entity_poly.pdbx_strand_id
1 'polypeptide(L)'
;MKNKKIMKKSRIESSISSLPPELLEGILLEALAASPTPIRDIRYFRQTCKNFHATCSSKRIGKCMNVEDWSMYWQDKKGYLGFLQSCAKSENSNALFLLGLEEMFNRRKYDVGLHHLQLASSQGHIISKYIMGLWWFRDDSSRSQGIYLLKEVSSYTHQCRRLASQIFSKMIWQKWPSLSFIRCEDLSCETSALEGDNLWLNEEQVKRNFCSDYCKWAHEYKMFMNMRYLSAW
;
A
#
# COMPACT_ATOMS: atom_id res chain seq x y z
N MET A 1 48.56 -44.02 28.53
CA MET A 1 47.92 -43.32 27.39
C MET A 1 46.43 -43.65 27.38
N LYS A 2 45.55 -42.71 27.74
CA LYS A 2 44.08 -42.91 27.73
C LYS A 2 43.52 -42.38 26.42
N ASN A 3 43.04 -43.26 25.55
CA ASN A 3 42.34 -42.90 24.32
C ASN A 3 40.96 -42.31 24.65
N LYS A 4 40.84 -40.97 24.58
CA LYS A 4 39.54 -40.29 24.54
C LYS A 4 38.92 -40.51 23.16
N LYS A 5 38.00 -41.47 23.05
CA LYS A 5 37.04 -41.52 21.94
C LYS A 5 36.19 -40.26 22.00
N ILE A 6 36.44 -39.32 21.08
CA ILE A 6 35.54 -38.20 20.82
C ILE A 6 34.28 -38.81 20.18
N MET A 7 33.22 -38.99 20.95
CA MET A 7 31.91 -39.28 20.41
C MET A 7 31.47 -38.08 19.56
N LYS A 8 31.49 -38.23 18.23
CA LYS A 8 30.81 -37.31 17.32
C LYS A 8 29.34 -37.28 17.74
N LYS A 9 28.90 -36.17 18.32
CA LYS A 9 27.49 -35.88 18.60
C LYS A 9 26.74 -36.02 17.28
N SER A 10 25.91 -37.05 17.13
CA SER A 10 25.05 -37.17 15.95
C SER A 10 24.19 -35.91 15.90
N ARG A 11 24.30 -35.16 14.80
CA ARG A 11 23.34 -34.10 14.52
C ARG A 11 22.01 -34.83 14.36
N ILE A 12 21.14 -34.74 15.36
CA ILE A 12 19.73 -35.02 15.15
C ILE A 12 19.30 -33.95 14.15
N GLU A 13 19.29 -34.30 12.87
CA GLU A 13 18.62 -33.50 11.86
C GLU A 13 17.20 -33.31 12.36
N SER A 14 16.81 -32.05 12.60
CA SER A 14 15.44 -31.77 13.01
C SER A 14 14.52 -32.28 11.91
N SER A 15 13.40 -32.92 12.26
CA SER A 15 12.40 -33.44 11.30
C SER A 15 11.95 -32.38 10.26
N ILE A 16 12.11 -31.10 10.59
CA ILE A 16 11.86 -29.97 9.68
C ILE A 16 12.88 -29.90 8.52
N SER A 17 14.12 -30.33 8.75
CA SER A 17 15.18 -30.30 7.74
C SER A 17 15.00 -31.32 6.62
N SER A 18 14.16 -32.34 6.82
CA SER A 18 13.77 -33.33 5.80
C SER A 18 12.50 -32.96 5.03
N LEU A 19 11.82 -31.86 5.38
CA LEU A 19 10.62 -31.43 4.66
C LEU A 19 10.98 -30.86 3.28
N PRO A 20 10.18 -31.17 2.23
CA PRO A 20 10.25 -30.51 0.93
C PRO A 20 10.15 -28.98 1.06
N PRO A 21 10.92 -28.21 0.26
CA PRO A 21 10.88 -26.76 0.26
C PRO A 21 9.48 -26.16 0.09
N GLU A 22 8.62 -26.82 -0.69
CA GLU A 22 7.25 -26.39 -0.98
C GLU A 22 6.34 -26.51 0.25
N LEU A 23 6.51 -27.58 1.04
CA LEU A 23 5.77 -27.75 2.29
C LEU A 23 6.24 -26.74 3.34
N LEU A 24 7.54 -26.48 3.44
CA LEU A 24 8.08 -25.44 4.31
C LEU A 24 7.55 -24.05 3.93
N GLU A 25 7.46 -23.76 2.63
CA GLU A 25 6.89 -22.51 2.12
C GLU A 25 5.41 -22.39 2.45
N GLY A 26 4.63 -23.47 2.29
CA GLY A 26 3.22 -23.52 2.67
C GLY A 26 2.99 -23.25 4.16
N ILE A 27 3.72 -23.96 5.02
CA ILE A 27 3.67 -23.75 6.48
C ILE A 27 4.02 -22.31 6.83
N LEU A 28 5.06 -21.76 6.21
CA LEU A 28 5.51 -20.41 6.47
C LEU A 28 4.47 -19.37 6.03
N LEU A 29 3.85 -19.53 4.86
CA LEU A 29 2.78 -18.65 4.39
C LEU A 29 1.59 -18.65 5.35
N GLU A 30 1.16 -19.83 5.80
CA GLU A 30 0.04 -19.97 6.73
C GLU A 30 0.37 -19.33 8.08
N ALA A 31 1.56 -19.61 8.62
CA ALA A 31 2.02 -19.03 9.88
C ALA A 31 2.11 -17.50 9.81
N LEU A 32 2.65 -16.94 8.72
CA LEU A 32 2.77 -15.50 8.52
C LEU A 32 1.42 -14.83 8.26
N ALA A 33 0.48 -15.50 7.58
CA ALA A 33 -0.86 -14.98 7.34
C ALA A 33 -1.69 -14.90 8.64
N ALA A 34 -1.52 -15.87 9.55
CA ALA A 34 -2.19 -15.88 10.85
C ALA A 34 -1.49 -14.99 11.90
N SER A 35 -0.26 -14.55 11.62
CA SER A 35 0.54 -13.79 12.58
C SER A 35 0.08 -12.33 12.70
N PRO A 36 -0.05 -11.79 13.92
CA PRO A 36 -0.22 -10.36 14.14
C PRO A 36 1.09 -9.56 13.92
N THR A 37 2.25 -10.23 13.87
CA THR A 37 3.57 -9.60 13.71
C THR A 37 4.43 -10.27 12.63
N PRO A 38 3.96 -10.35 11.37
CA PRO A 38 4.59 -11.15 10.32
C PRO A 38 6.02 -10.72 9.98
N ILE A 39 6.33 -9.42 10.04
CA ILE A 39 7.69 -8.90 9.79
C ILE A 39 8.69 -9.32 10.88
N ARG A 40 8.22 -9.43 12.13
CA ARG A 40 9.05 -9.94 13.22
C ARG A 40 9.21 -11.45 13.11
N ASP A 41 8.13 -12.15 12.83
CA ASP A 41 8.11 -13.61 12.82
C ASP A 41 8.96 -14.18 11.69
N ILE A 42 8.96 -13.57 10.49
CA ILE A 42 9.86 -13.97 9.40
C ILE A 42 11.34 -13.85 9.79
N ARG A 43 11.72 -12.92 10.69
CA ARG A 43 13.08 -12.81 11.21
C ARG A 43 13.43 -13.98 12.13
N TYR A 44 12.49 -14.41 12.97
CA TYR A 44 12.67 -15.59 13.83
C TYR A 44 12.76 -16.88 13.01
N PHE A 45 11.92 -17.05 11.98
CA PHE A 45 12.03 -18.19 11.06
C PHE A 45 13.40 -18.25 10.38
N ARG A 46 13.92 -17.12 9.89
CA ARG A 46 15.28 -17.04 9.29
C ARG A 46 16.39 -17.48 10.23
N GLN A 47 16.23 -17.26 11.53
CA GLN A 47 17.22 -17.63 12.56
C GLN A 47 17.12 -19.09 12.99
N THR A 48 16.02 -19.77 12.68
CA THR A 48 15.74 -21.12 13.17
C THR A 48 16.62 -22.17 12.50
N CYS A 49 16.67 -22.18 11.16
CA CYS A 49 17.51 -23.12 10.40
C CYS A 49 17.81 -22.63 8.98
N LYS A 50 18.77 -23.29 8.32
CA LYS A 50 19.17 -22.97 6.93
C LYS A 50 18.02 -23.12 5.92
N ASN A 51 17.15 -24.12 6.10
CA ASN A 51 16.03 -24.35 5.22
C ASN A 51 15.02 -23.19 5.33
N PHE A 52 14.60 -22.83 6.54
CA PHE A 52 13.73 -21.65 6.73
C PHE A 52 14.39 -20.34 6.29
N HIS A 53 15.71 -20.19 6.49
CA HIS A 53 16.42 -19.02 5.97
C HIS A 53 16.28 -18.90 4.45
N ALA A 54 16.48 -20.01 3.72
CA ALA A 54 16.29 -20.06 2.28
C ALA A 54 14.83 -19.82 1.88
N THR A 55 13.88 -20.51 2.51
CA THR A 55 12.43 -20.38 2.25
C THR A 55 11.92 -18.96 2.51
N CYS A 56 12.31 -18.31 3.61
CA CYS A 56 11.96 -16.92 3.93
C CYS A 56 12.53 -15.89 2.93
N SER A 57 13.43 -16.32 2.04
CA SER A 57 14.01 -15.50 0.98
C SER A 57 13.39 -15.81 -0.38
N SER A 58 12.38 -16.70 -0.44
CA SER A 58 11.70 -17.03 -1.68
C SER A 58 10.89 -15.84 -2.21
N LYS A 59 10.73 -15.80 -3.54
CA LYS A 59 9.91 -14.79 -4.21
C LYS A 59 8.47 -14.83 -3.71
N ARG A 60 7.89 -16.02 -3.53
CA ARG A 60 6.49 -16.17 -3.11
C ARG A 60 6.25 -15.66 -1.70
N ILE A 61 7.15 -15.94 -0.75
CA ILE A 61 7.06 -15.37 0.60
C ILE A 61 7.06 -13.85 0.52
N GLY A 62 8.06 -13.26 -0.14
CA GLY A 62 8.15 -11.80 -0.29
C GLY A 62 6.90 -11.19 -0.93
N LYS A 63 6.33 -11.85 -1.96
CA LYS A 63 5.11 -11.42 -2.66
C LYS A 63 3.87 -11.40 -1.76
N CYS A 64 3.74 -12.38 -0.87
CA CYS A 64 2.55 -12.54 -0.01
C CYS A 64 2.69 -11.90 1.38
N MET A 65 3.86 -11.36 1.73
CA MET A 65 4.05 -10.70 3.02
C MET A 65 3.04 -9.58 3.25
N ASN A 66 2.41 -9.57 4.43
CA ASN A 66 1.83 -8.35 4.95
C ASN A 66 2.98 -7.43 5.39
N VAL A 67 3.04 -6.25 4.77
CA VAL A 67 4.13 -5.29 4.93
C VAL A 67 3.72 -4.07 5.74
N GLU A 68 2.45 -3.93 6.10
CA GLU A 68 1.97 -2.78 6.87
C GLU A 68 2.35 -2.92 8.35
N ASP A 69 3.47 -2.29 8.74
CA ASP A 69 3.93 -2.21 10.13
C ASP A 69 4.46 -0.80 10.45
N TRP A 70 3.54 0.05 10.89
CA TRP A 70 3.87 1.44 11.23
C TRP A 70 4.73 1.54 12.47
N SER A 71 4.64 0.58 13.39
CA SER A 71 5.49 0.56 14.58
C SER A 71 6.96 0.45 14.17
N MET A 72 7.25 -0.45 13.23
CA MET A 72 8.59 -0.61 12.69
C MET A 72 9.01 0.59 11.84
N TYR A 73 8.11 1.17 11.05
CA TYR A 73 8.39 2.39 10.28
C TYR A 73 8.92 3.52 11.18
N TRP A 74 8.34 3.71 12.37
CA TRP A 74 8.75 4.75 13.31
C TRP A 74 9.99 4.38 14.16
N GLN A 75 10.15 3.11 14.54
CA GLN A 75 11.26 2.66 15.39
C GLN A 75 12.56 2.41 14.62
N ASP A 76 12.46 1.81 13.43
CA ASP A 76 13.59 1.43 12.56
C ASP A 76 13.23 1.68 11.10
N LYS A 77 13.10 2.97 10.74
CA LYS A 77 12.75 3.39 9.38
C LYS A 77 13.71 2.78 8.33
N LYS A 78 15.00 2.72 8.62
CA LYS A 78 16.00 2.19 7.67
C LYS A 78 15.79 0.68 7.43
N GLY A 79 15.64 -0.11 8.49
CA GLY A 79 15.38 -1.54 8.36
C GLY A 79 14.02 -1.83 7.73
N TYR A 80 13.01 -1.01 8.01
CA TYR A 80 11.67 -1.16 7.43
C TYR A 80 11.70 -0.91 5.93
N LEU A 81 12.32 0.19 5.48
CA LEU A 81 12.47 0.47 4.06
C LEU A 81 13.31 -0.60 3.34
N GLY A 82 14.34 -1.15 3.98
CA GLY A 82 15.09 -2.29 3.44
C GLY A 82 14.22 -3.55 3.28
N PHE A 83 13.33 -3.81 4.25
CA PHE A 83 12.37 -4.90 4.16
C PHE A 83 11.34 -4.68 3.04
N LEU A 84 10.77 -3.48 2.91
CA LEU A 84 9.88 -3.12 1.80
C LEU A 84 10.57 -3.32 0.45
N GLN A 85 11.82 -2.88 0.29
CA GLN A 85 12.59 -3.07 -0.94
C GLN A 85 12.77 -4.55 -1.28
N SER A 86 13.01 -5.40 -0.29
CA SER A 86 13.09 -6.85 -0.50
C SER A 86 11.75 -7.42 -0.98
N CYS A 87 10.62 -7.01 -0.40
CA CYS A 87 9.30 -7.48 -0.80
C CYS A 87 8.89 -6.94 -2.18
N ALA A 88 9.24 -5.69 -2.49
CA ALA A 88 8.98 -5.07 -3.79
C ALA A 88 9.73 -5.77 -4.93
N LYS A 89 10.99 -6.20 -4.70
CA LYS A 89 11.73 -7.07 -5.64
C LYS A 89 11.04 -8.39 -5.92
N SER A 90 10.23 -8.86 -4.96
CA SER A 90 9.38 -10.04 -5.09
C SER A 90 7.99 -9.75 -5.67
N GLU A 91 7.76 -8.55 -6.22
CA GLU A 91 6.47 -8.12 -6.77
C GLU A 91 5.34 -8.07 -5.73
N ASN A 92 5.66 -7.67 -4.49
CA ASN A 92 4.64 -7.35 -3.51
C ASN A 92 4.03 -5.98 -3.81
N SER A 93 2.74 -5.96 -4.19
CA SER A 93 2.03 -4.74 -4.58
C SER A 93 1.89 -3.72 -3.45
N ASN A 94 1.71 -4.17 -2.21
CA ASN A 94 1.61 -3.29 -1.04
C ASN A 94 2.99 -2.66 -0.73
N ALA A 95 4.07 -3.43 -0.89
CA ALA A 95 5.43 -2.92 -0.70
C ALA A 95 5.77 -1.87 -1.77
N LEU A 96 5.45 -2.15 -3.03
CA LEU A 96 5.58 -1.20 -4.14
C LEU A 96 4.79 0.08 -3.86
N PHE A 97 3.53 -0.05 -3.43
CA PHE A 97 2.69 1.10 -3.07
C PHE A 97 3.31 1.97 -1.96
N LEU A 98 3.71 1.37 -0.84
CA LEU A 98 4.29 2.10 0.29
C LEU A 98 5.65 2.75 -0.05
N LEU A 99 6.49 2.08 -0.84
CA LEU A 99 7.72 2.67 -1.37
C LEU A 99 7.42 3.84 -2.32
N GLY A 100 6.40 3.71 -3.17
CA GLY A 100 5.94 4.78 -4.04
C GLY A 100 5.60 6.05 -3.26
N LEU A 101 4.80 5.90 -2.20
CA LEU A 101 4.45 7.02 -1.32
C LEU A 101 5.68 7.62 -0.61
N GLU A 102 6.57 6.79 -0.06
CA GLU A 102 7.80 7.25 0.60
C GLU A 102 8.70 8.04 -0.36
N GLU A 103 8.91 7.54 -1.58
CA GLU A 103 9.74 8.21 -2.58
C GLU A 103 9.12 9.55 -3.02
N MET A 104 7.80 9.59 -3.27
CA MET A 104 7.12 10.83 -3.68
C MET A 104 7.08 11.87 -2.56
N PHE A 105 6.57 11.50 -1.38
CA PHE A 105 6.15 12.48 -0.37
C PHE A 105 7.20 12.76 0.70
N ASN A 106 8.14 11.84 0.93
CA ASN A 106 9.21 12.04 1.90
C ASN A 106 10.55 12.35 1.25
N ARG A 107 10.85 11.73 0.09
CA ARG A 107 12.14 11.90 -0.60
C ARG A 107 12.09 12.83 -1.80
N ARG A 108 10.90 13.29 -2.21
CA ARG A 108 10.66 14.16 -3.39
C ARG A 108 11.20 13.58 -4.71
N LYS A 109 11.26 12.25 -4.82
CA LYS A 109 11.65 11.54 -6.04
C LYS A 109 10.40 11.09 -6.78
N TYR A 110 9.72 12.03 -7.41
CA TYR A 110 8.40 11.79 -8.01
C TYR A 110 8.44 10.71 -9.09
N ASP A 111 9.42 10.71 -9.99
CA ASP A 111 9.49 9.71 -11.08
C ASP A 111 9.69 8.30 -10.53
N VAL A 112 10.59 8.17 -9.54
CA VAL A 112 10.84 6.89 -8.86
C VAL A 112 9.59 6.42 -8.14
N GLY A 113 8.92 7.31 -7.42
CA GLY A 113 7.72 6.96 -6.67
C GLY A 113 6.54 6.60 -7.56
N LEU A 114 6.31 7.36 -8.64
CA LEU A 114 5.31 7.06 -9.66
C LEU A 114 5.57 5.73 -10.35
N HIS A 115 6.83 5.39 -10.63
CA HIS A 115 7.18 4.09 -11.19
C HIS A 115 6.75 2.93 -10.26
N HIS A 116 7.02 3.04 -8.95
CA HIS A 116 6.57 2.03 -7.99
C HIS A 116 5.04 1.96 -7.91
N LEU A 117 4.36 3.09 -7.90
CA LEU A 117 2.89 3.13 -7.91
C LEU A 117 2.31 2.49 -9.19
N GLN A 118 2.94 2.72 -10.34
CA GLN A 118 2.54 2.12 -11.61
C GLN A 118 2.68 0.60 -11.58
N LEU A 119 3.80 0.09 -11.06
CA LEU A 119 4.00 -1.35 -10.88
C LEU A 119 2.93 -1.94 -9.95
N ALA A 120 2.65 -1.32 -8.80
CA ALA A 120 1.60 -1.76 -7.89
C ALA A 120 0.20 -1.75 -8.57
N SER A 121 -0.11 -0.69 -9.31
CA SER A 121 -1.37 -0.54 -10.05
C SER A 121 -1.53 -1.63 -11.12
N SER A 122 -0.46 -1.94 -11.87
CA SER A 122 -0.45 -3.01 -12.88
C SER A 122 -0.68 -4.40 -12.29
N GLN A 123 -0.40 -4.57 -10.99
CA GLN A 123 -0.67 -5.79 -10.23
C GLN A 123 -2.06 -5.79 -9.55
N GLY A 124 -2.90 -4.79 -9.84
CA GLY A 124 -4.27 -4.69 -9.30
C GLY A 124 -4.39 -3.88 -8.01
N HIS A 125 -3.36 -3.18 -7.55
CA HIS A 125 -3.44 -2.36 -6.34
C HIS A 125 -4.30 -1.10 -6.57
N ILE A 126 -5.59 -1.19 -6.23
CA ILE A 126 -6.60 -0.17 -6.51
C ILE A 126 -6.27 1.21 -5.93
N ILE A 127 -5.71 1.27 -4.72
CA ILE A 127 -5.34 2.54 -4.07
C ILE A 127 -4.19 3.19 -4.84
N SER A 128 -3.28 2.39 -5.41
CA SER A 128 -2.17 2.92 -6.20
C SER A 128 -2.70 3.58 -7.47
N LYS A 129 -3.62 2.89 -8.17
CA LYS A 129 -4.31 3.42 -9.34
C LYS A 129 -5.06 4.72 -9.02
N TYR A 130 -5.78 4.76 -7.90
CA TYR A 130 -6.49 5.95 -7.42
C TYR A 130 -5.55 7.14 -7.16
N ILE A 131 -4.47 6.93 -6.40
CA ILE A 131 -3.47 7.97 -6.08
C ILE A 131 -2.78 8.50 -7.34
N MET A 132 -2.43 7.62 -8.29
CA MET A 132 -1.89 8.03 -9.59
C MET A 132 -2.92 8.82 -10.40
N GLY A 133 -4.18 8.39 -10.39
CA GLY A 133 -5.27 9.08 -11.05
C GLY A 133 -5.42 10.52 -10.57
N LEU A 134 -5.44 10.73 -9.25
CA LEU A 134 -5.43 12.07 -8.66
C LEU A 134 -4.16 12.87 -9.00
N TRP A 135 -2.99 12.22 -8.96
CA TRP A 135 -1.73 12.88 -9.24
C TRP A 135 -1.63 13.40 -10.68
N TRP A 136 -2.11 12.64 -11.67
CA TRP A 136 -2.14 13.07 -13.07
C TRP A 136 -3.32 13.99 -13.38
N PHE A 137 -4.47 13.80 -12.72
CA PHE A 137 -5.63 14.68 -12.88
C PHE A 137 -5.29 16.15 -12.63
N ARG A 138 -4.34 16.40 -11.70
CA ARG A 138 -3.99 17.74 -11.27
C ARG A 138 -3.33 18.61 -12.33
N ASP A 139 -2.66 17.99 -13.30
CA ASP A 139 -1.84 18.67 -14.29
C ASP A 139 -2.54 18.66 -15.65
N ASP A 140 -2.61 19.81 -16.32
CA ASP A 140 -3.36 19.96 -17.57
C ASP A 140 -2.91 18.95 -18.63
N SER A 141 -1.60 18.70 -18.73
CA SER A 141 -1.00 17.84 -19.76
C SER A 141 -1.31 16.35 -19.56
N SER A 142 -1.54 15.93 -18.32
CA SER A 142 -1.77 14.52 -17.95
C SER A 142 -3.18 14.25 -17.44
N ARG A 143 -4.06 15.26 -17.44
CA ARG A 143 -5.39 15.17 -16.84
C ARG A 143 -6.27 14.08 -17.41
N SER A 144 -6.30 13.95 -18.74
CA SER A 144 -7.10 12.93 -19.42
C SER A 144 -6.70 11.52 -18.97
N GLN A 145 -5.40 11.28 -18.80
CA GLN A 145 -4.87 10.03 -18.25
C GLN A 145 -5.29 9.83 -16.79
N GLY A 146 -5.27 10.90 -15.99
CA GLY A 146 -5.78 10.88 -14.61
C GLY A 146 -7.26 10.48 -14.55
N ILE A 147 -8.11 11.11 -15.37
CA ILE A 147 -9.55 10.78 -15.49
C ILE A 147 -9.74 9.32 -15.90
N TYR A 148 -8.96 8.83 -16.87
CA TYR A 148 -9.02 7.43 -17.30
C TYR A 148 -8.79 6.46 -16.14
N LEU A 149 -7.71 6.65 -15.36
CA LEU A 149 -7.44 5.80 -14.20
C LEU A 149 -8.53 5.90 -13.13
N LEU A 150 -9.04 7.10 -12.86
CA LEU A 150 -10.06 7.34 -11.85
C LEU A 150 -11.39 6.66 -12.24
N LYS A 151 -11.75 6.64 -13.53
CA LYS A 151 -12.92 5.91 -14.03
C LYS A 151 -12.84 4.41 -13.74
N GLU A 152 -11.67 3.80 -13.91
CA GLU A 152 -11.47 2.37 -13.64
C GLU A 152 -11.68 2.00 -12.16
N VAL A 153 -11.47 2.94 -11.24
CA VAL A 153 -11.68 2.73 -9.78
C VAL A 153 -12.95 3.39 -9.26
N SER A 154 -13.84 3.86 -10.14
CA SER A 154 -14.96 4.71 -9.77
C SER A 154 -15.93 4.07 -8.77
N SER A 155 -16.13 2.75 -8.82
CA SER A 155 -16.91 1.97 -7.86
C SER A 155 -16.27 1.87 -6.47
N TYR A 156 -14.96 2.12 -6.36
CA TYR A 156 -14.19 2.03 -5.13
C TYR A 156 -13.73 3.39 -4.60
N THR A 157 -14.13 4.50 -5.23
CA THR A 157 -13.66 5.86 -4.93
C THR A 157 -13.66 6.18 -3.43
N HIS A 158 -14.78 5.96 -2.75
CA HIS A 158 -14.90 6.21 -1.30
C HIS A 158 -13.95 5.34 -0.47
N GLN A 159 -13.87 4.04 -0.78
CA GLN A 159 -12.96 3.12 -0.10
C GLN A 159 -11.51 3.53 -0.33
N CYS A 160 -11.13 3.87 -1.56
CA CYS A 160 -9.80 4.34 -1.90
C CYS A 160 -9.45 5.64 -1.16
N ARG A 161 -10.35 6.62 -1.13
CA ARG A 161 -10.17 7.87 -0.38
C ARG A 161 -9.96 7.59 1.11
N ARG A 162 -10.83 6.78 1.73
CA ARG A 162 -10.74 6.44 3.16
C ARG A 162 -9.45 5.71 3.50
N LEU A 163 -9.11 4.66 2.76
CA LEU A 163 -7.90 3.87 3.00
C LEU A 163 -6.64 4.70 2.77
N ALA A 164 -6.61 5.52 1.70
CA ALA A 164 -5.51 6.45 1.48
C ALA A 164 -5.37 7.41 2.67
N SER A 165 -6.46 8.00 3.16
CA SER A 165 -6.45 8.87 4.34
C SER A 165 -5.81 8.21 5.56
N GLN A 166 -6.21 6.97 5.85
CA GLN A 166 -5.66 6.19 6.97
C GLN A 166 -4.17 5.89 6.80
N ILE A 167 -3.68 5.78 5.58
CA ILE A 167 -2.26 5.55 5.29
C ILE A 167 -1.49 6.87 5.41
N PHE A 168 -2.01 7.96 4.85
CA PHE A 168 -1.42 9.29 4.95
C PHE A 168 -1.39 9.82 6.39
N SER A 169 -2.36 9.48 7.25
CA SER A 169 -2.34 9.87 8.67
C SER A 169 -1.24 9.17 9.47
N LYS A 170 -0.75 8.02 8.99
CA LYS A 170 0.32 7.24 9.63
C LYS A 170 1.71 7.57 9.08
N MET A 171 1.81 8.41 8.05
CA MET A 171 3.07 8.85 7.47
C MET A 171 3.30 10.35 7.70
N ILE A 172 4.56 10.76 7.76
CA ILE A 172 4.90 12.14 7.42
C ILE A 172 4.72 12.27 5.91
N TRP A 173 4.04 13.32 5.47
CA TRP A 173 3.85 13.61 4.06
C TRP A 173 3.91 15.12 3.86
N GLN A 174 4.63 15.53 2.83
CA GLN A 174 4.68 16.92 2.45
C GLN A 174 3.39 17.33 1.74
N LYS A 175 3.19 18.66 1.66
CA LYS A 175 1.98 19.24 1.08
C LYS A 175 1.72 18.65 -0.31
N TRP A 176 0.58 18.00 -0.47
CA TRP A 176 0.12 17.54 -1.77
C TRP A 176 -0.11 18.76 -2.69
N PRO A 177 0.26 18.70 -3.98
CA PRO A 177 0.16 19.85 -4.87
C PRO A 177 -1.27 20.39 -4.99
N SER A 178 -1.43 21.70 -5.15
CA SER A 178 -2.75 22.26 -5.46
C SER A 178 -3.18 21.87 -6.87
N LEU A 179 -4.49 21.67 -7.06
CA LEU A 179 -5.09 21.59 -8.38
C LEU A 179 -5.04 22.99 -9.04
N SER A 180 -4.61 23.08 -10.29
CA SER A 180 -4.87 24.27 -11.11
C SER A 180 -6.36 24.29 -11.42
N PHE A 181 -7.11 25.05 -10.61
CA PHE A 181 -8.57 25.00 -10.64
C PHE A 181 -9.14 26.01 -11.64
N ILE A 182 -9.84 25.50 -12.65
CA ILE A 182 -10.82 26.27 -13.42
C ILE A 182 -12.18 26.07 -12.76
N ARG A 183 -12.84 27.16 -12.37
CA ARG A 183 -14.15 27.12 -11.74
C ARG A 183 -15.20 26.71 -12.77
N CYS A 184 -16.02 25.72 -12.43
CA CYS A 184 -17.19 25.38 -13.24
C CYS A 184 -18.22 26.51 -13.13
N GLU A 185 -18.71 26.98 -14.26
CA GLU A 185 -19.73 28.05 -14.33
C GLU A 185 -21.16 27.50 -14.31
N ASP A 186 -21.33 26.17 -14.45
CA ASP A 186 -22.63 25.52 -14.43
C ASP A 186 -23.18 25.46 -12.99
N LEU A 187 -24.25 26.23 -12.75
CA LEU A 187 -24.95 26.31 -11.46
C LEU A 187 -25.62 25.00 -11.04
N SER A 188 -25.89 24.09 -11.98
CA SER A 188 -26.43 22.75 -11.69
C SER A 188 -25.35 21.73 -11.32
N CYS A 189 -24.07 22.08 -11.54
CA CYS A 189 -22.95 21.20 -11.19
C CYS A 189 -22.68 21.21 -9.68
N GLU A 190 -22.29 20.04 -9.15
CA GLU A 190 -22.08 19.78 -7.71
C GLU A 190 -23.36 19.79 -6.84
N THR A 191 -24.55 19.98 -7.43
CA THR A 191 -25.85 19.91 -6.74
C THR A 191 -26.18 18.48 -6.29
N SER A 192 -26.87 18.34 -5.16
CA SER A 192 -27.35 17.04 -4.68
C SER A 192 -28.51 16.56 -5.55
N ALA A 193 -28.41 15.35 -6.09
CA ALA A 193 -29.40 14.71 -6.94
C ALA A 193 -30.68 14.26 -6.19
N LEU A 194 -30.64 14.28 -4.86
CA LEU A 194 -31.81 14.10 -4.00
C LEU A 194 -32.24 15.49 -3.51
N GLU A 195 -33.30 16.04 -4.09
CA GLU A 195 -34.08 17.11 -3.47
C GLU A 195 -34.75 16.52 -2.23
N GLY A 196 -34.24 16.89 -1.06
CA GLY A 196 -34.73 16.43 0.22
C GLY A 196 -33.66 16.69 1.27
N ASP A 197 -33.87 17.75 2.06
CA ASP A 197 -33.02 18.23 3.17
C ASP A 197 -32.88 17.19 4.30
N ASN A 198 -32.34 16.02 4.00
CA ASN A 198 -31.92 15.07 5.01
C ASN A 198 -30.52 15.48 5.45
N LEU A 199 -30.45 16.47 6.35
CA LEU A 199 -29.23 16.90 7.07
C LEU A 199 -28.52 15.78 7.84
N TRP A 200 -29.06 14.56 7.84
CA TRP A 200 -28.55 13.37 8.52
C TRP A 200 -27.86 12.38 7.58
N LEU A 201 -27.81 12.64 6.27
CA LEU A 201 -27.11 11.76 5.33
C LEU A 201 -25.60 11.96 5.44
N ASN A 202 -24.89 10.86 5.64
CA ASN A 202 -23.44 10.86 5.49
C ASN A 202 -23.08 11.26 4.05
N GLU A 203 -21.92 11.89 3.83
CA GLU A 203 -21.49 12.32 2.49
C GLU A 203 -21.45 11.18 1.46
N GLU A 204 -21.32 9.93 1.92
CA GLU A 204 -21.40 8.69 1.14
C GLU A 204 -22.80 8.41 0.55
N GLN A 205 -23.84 9.01 1.11
CA GLN A 205 -25.25 8.82 0.71
C GLN A 205 -25.77 9.97 -0.16
N VAL A 206 -25.02 11.08 -0.27
CA VAL A 206 -25.39 12.22 -1.10
C VAL A 206 -24.94 11.97 -2.54
N LYS A 207 -25.86 11.51 -3.39
CA LYS A 207 -25.63 11.50 -4.83
C LYS A 207 -25.53 12.95 -5.32
N ARG A 208 -24.42 13.29 -5.98
CA ARG A 208 -24.23 14.61 -6.61
C ARG A 208 -24.29 14.51 -8.12
N ASN A 209 -24.86 15.52 -8.75
CA ASN A 209 -24.86 15.70 -10.19
C ASN A 209 -23.62 16.49 -10.60
N PHE A 210 -22.94 16.04 -11.65
CA PHE A 210 -21.79 16.74 -12.23
C PHE A 210 -22.02 16.92 -13.72
N CYS A 211 -21.75 18.11 -14.24
CA CYS A 211 -21.91 18.42 -15.66
C CYS A 211 -20.86 17.73 -16.54
N SER A 212 -19.78 17.21 -15.94
CA SER A 212 -18.70 16.52 -16.65
C SER A 212 -17.88 15.61 -15.71
N ASP A 213 -17.16 14.65 -16.30
CA ASP A 213 -16.14 13.87 -15.59
C ASP A 213 -15.08 14.76 -14.94
N TYR A 214 -14.70 15.85 -15.60
CA TYR A 214 -13.78 16.83 -15.04
C TYR A 214 -14.28 17.36 -13.70
N CYS A 215 -15.55 17.79 -13.64
CA CYS A 215 -16.12 18.34 -12.40
C CYS A 215 -16.26 17.28 -11.31
N LYS A 216 -16.65 16.06 -11.68
CA LYS A 216 -16.69 14.91 -10.75
C LYS A 216 -15.32 14.67 -10.11
N TRP A 217 -14.26 14.58 -10.91
CA TRP A 217 -12.92 14.29 -10.41
C TRP A 217 -12.24 15.50 -9.77
N ALA A 218 -12.61 16.72 -10.15
CA ALA A 218 -12.22 17.94 -9.45
C ALA A 218 -12.83 17.98 -8.03
N HIS A 219 -14.10 17.60 -7.90
CA HIS A 219 -14.74 17.42 -6.60
C HIS A 219 -14.04 16.33 -5.78
N GLU A 220 -13.79 15.15 -6.35
CA GLU A 220 -13.07 14.08 -5.66
C GLU A 220 -11.67 14.52 -5.21
N TYR A 221 -10.93 15.25 -6.05
CA TYR A 221 -9.64 15.81 -5.69
C TYR A 221 -9.74 16.75 -4.50
N LYS A 222 -10.73 17.68 -4.49
CA LYS A 222 -10.98 18.56 -3.34
C LYS A 222 -11.30 17.75 -2.08
N MET A 223 -12.16 16.75 -2.20
CA MET A 223 -12.52 15.86 -1.09
C MET A 223 -11.31 15.14 -0.51
N PHE A 224 -10.45 14.60 -1.37
CA PHE A 224 -9.19 13.98 -0.97
C PHE A 224 -8.24 14.97 -0.28
N MET A 225 -8.13 16.19 -0.80
CA MET A 225 -7.26 17.24 -0.23
C MET A 225 -7.76 17.77 1.11
N ASN A 226 -9.08 17.81 1.30
CA ASN A 226 -9.73 18.26 2.52
C ASN A 226 -9.62 17.23 3.66
N MET A 227 -9.02 16.05 3.43
CA MET A 227 -8.80 15.04 4.46
C MET A 227 -7.86 15.48 5.60
N ARG A 228 -7.28 16.68 5.53
CA ARG A 228 -6.66 17.36 6.69
C ARG A 228 -7.60 17.58 7.88
N TYR A 229 -8.93 17.54 7.68
CA TYR A 229 -9.91 17.79 8.75
C TYR A 229 -10.53 16.54 9.37
N LEU A 230 -10.14 15.33 8.95
CA LEU A 230 -10.73 14.07 9.46
C LEU A 230 -9.76 13.21 10.28
N SER A 231 -8.53 13.65 10.50
CA SER A 231 -7.52 12.95 11.30
C SER A 231 -7.21 13.64 12.63
N ALA A 232 -8.16 14.40 13.18
CA ALA A 232 -8.00 15.13 14.43
C ALA A 232 -9.15 14.89 15.41
N TRP A 233 -9.56 13.63 15.61
CA TRP A 233 -10.28 13.16 16.80
C TRP A 233 -9.96 11.69 17.05
#